data_AF-A0A6M4P6R4-F1
#
_entry.id   AF-A0A6M4P6R4-F1
#
_cell.length_a   1.000
_cell.length_b   1.000
_cell.length_c   1.000
_cell.angle_alpha   90.00
_cell.angle_beta   90.00
_cell.angle_gamma   90.00
#
_symmetry.space_group_name_H-M   'P 1'
#
loop_
_entity.id
_entity.type
_entity.pdbx_description
1 polymer ?
#
loop_
_entity_poly.entity_id
_entity_poly.type
_entity_poly.pdbx_seq_one_letter_code
_entity_poly.pdbx_strand_id
1 'polypeptide(L)'
;MTTTNYNIRLDQDLKDRSFSVLESYGLTPSQAIRLFLNQVADTNAIPLSFDYQQPKLNAQTLAAIAEVASGKGTKYDSFGDLMDELEGEADEIH
;
A
#
# COMPACT_ATOMS: atom_id res chain seq x y z
N MET A 1 11.58 -6.49 28.52
CA MET A 1 11.31 -5.84 27.21
C MET A 1 12.18 -4.60 27.13
N THR A 2 13.00 -4.48 26.10
CA THR A 2 13.79 -3.27 25.83
C THR A 2 12.86 -2.20 25.26
N THR A 3 12.74 -1.06 25.93
CA THR A 3 11.96 0.09 25.44
C THR A 3 12.85 1.00 24.61
N THR A 4 12.53 1.16 23.33
CA THR A 4 13.20 2.08 22.42
C THR A 4 12.39 3.38 22.28
N ASN A 5 13.07 4.52 22.20
CA ASN A 5 12.44 5.82 21.97
C ASN A 5 12.29 6.09 20.46
N TYR A 6 11.12 6.58 20.04
CA TYR A 6 10.82 6.96 18.66
C TYR A 6 10.40 8.43 18.62
N ASN A 7 11.11 9.25 17.85
CA ASN A 7 10.85 10.67 17.70
C ASN A 7 10.23 10.94 16.31
N ILE A 8 9.11 11.66 16.28
CA ILE A 8 8.40 12.03 15.05
C ILE A 8 8.37 13.55 14.97
N ARG A 9 8.73 14.10 13.81
CA ARG A 9 8.48 15.52 13.50
C ARG A 9 7.07 15.67 13.00
N LEU A 10 6.34 16.65 13.53
CA LEU A 10 4.95 16.91 13.22
C LEU A 10 4.72 18.40 13.03
N ASP A 11 3.92 18.76 12.01
CA ASP A 11 3.45 20.13 11.83
C ASP A 11 2.51 20.53 12.97
N GLN A 12 2.57 21.80 13.37
CA GLN A 12 1.78 22.31 14.50
C GLN A 12 0.27 22.19 14.25
N ASP A 13 -0.20 22.49 13.03
CA ASP A 13 -1.62 22.33 12.67
C ASP A 13 -2.08 20.87 12.77
N LEU A 14 -1.27 19.94 12.27
CA LEU A 14 -1.60 18.52 12.32
C LEU A 14 -1.62 18.01 13.76
N LYS A 15 -0.69 18.48 14.60
CA LYS A 15 -0.67 18.18 16.03
C LYS A 15 -1.98 18.62 16.70
N ASP A 16 -2.37 19.87 16.53
CA ASP A 16 -3.52 20.43 17.24
C ASP A 16 -4.83 19.74 16.82
N ARG A 17 -5.01 19.51 15.51
CA ARG A 17 -6.20 18.81 14.99
C ARG A 17 -6.25 17.35 15.43
N SER A 18 -5.13 16.63 15.36
CA SER A 18 -5.12 15.20 15.72
C SER A 18 -5.21 14.96 17.21
N PHE A 19 -4.52 15.76 18.03
CA PHE A 19 -4.47 15.54 19.48
C PHE A 19 -5.82 15.85 20.13
N SER A 20 -6.53 16.88 19.64
CA SER A 20 -7.89 17.16 20.11
C SER A 20 -8.84 15.98 19.89
N VAL A 21 -8.73 15.29 18.74
CA VAL A 21 -9.51 14.07 18.47
C VAL A 21 -9.11 12.95 19.42
N LEU A 22 -7.81 12.68 19.58
CA LEU A 22 -7.34 11.62 20.48
C LEU A 22 -7.78 11.85 21.94
N GLU A 23 -7.71 13.09 22.42
CA GLU A 23 -8.17 13.49 23.75
C GLU A 23 -9.67 13.28 23.92
N SER A 24 -10.48 13.52 22.87
CA SER A 24 -11.93 13.24 22.92
C SER A 24 -12.25 11.74 23.09
N TYR A 25 -11.34 10.86 22.64
CA TYR A 25 -11.41 9.42 22.90
C TYR A 25 -10.73 9.01 24.22
N GLY A 26 -10.19 9.96 24.99
CA GLY A 26 -9.45 9.70 26.23
C GLY A 26 -8.09 9.03 26.02
N LEU A 27 -7.52 9.15 24.81
CA LEU A 27 -6.24 8.55 24.44
C LEU A 27 -5.14 9.61 24.42
N THR A 28 -3.98 9.24 24.98
CA THR A 28 -2.77 10.02 24.75
C THR A 28 -2.22 9.73 23.34
N PRO A 29 -1.50 10.70 22.72
CA PRO A 29 -0.84 10.50 21.44
C PRO A 29 0.06 9.26 21.41
N SER A 30 0.83 9.02 22.48
CA SER A 30 1.70 7.85 22.58
C SER A 30 0.92 6.53 22.60
N GLN A 31 -0.26 6.49 23.23
CA GLN A 31 -1.13 5.31 23.19
C GLN A 31 -1.68 5.07 21.79
N ALA A 32 -2.16 6.12 21.13
CA ALA A 32 -2.69 6.01 19.76
C ALA A 32 -1.64 5.49 18.77
N ILE A 33 -0.41 6.01 18.82
CA ILE A 33 0.69 5.54 17.97
C ILE A 33 1.07 4.08 18.28
N ARG A 34 1.05 3.67 19.55
CA ARG A 34 1.29 2.25 19.91
C ARG A 34 0.22 1.33 19.34
N LEU A 35 -1.06 1.72 19.44
CA LEU A 35 -2.17 0.96 18.87
C LEU A 35 -2.04 0.84 17.35
N PHE A 36 -1.69 1.93 16.68
CA PHE A 36 -1.43 1.93 15.24
C PHE A 36 -0.31 0.95 14.87
N LEU A 37 0.85 1.02 15.55
CA LEU A 37 1.97 0.13 15.26
C LEU A 37 1.66 -1.34 15.56
N ASN A 38 0.92 -1.63 16.63
CA ASN A 38 0.46 -2.99 16.92
C ASN A 38 -0.46 -3.50 15.81
N GLN A 39 -1.44 -2.70 15.37
CA GLN A 39 -2.34 -3.09 14.29
C GLN A 39 -1.56 -3.38 12.98
N VAL A 40 -0.55 -2.58 12.68
CA VAL A 40 0.33 -2.80 11.51
C VAL A 40 1.10 -4.11 11.66
N ALA A 41 1.65 -4.39 12.84
CA ALA A 41 2.39 -5.63 13.10
C ALA A 41 1.48 -6.87 13.06
N ASP A 42 0.27 -6.78 13.60
CA ASP A 42 -0.67 -7.90 13.69
C ASP A 42 -1.30 -8.23 12.33
N THR A 43 -1.63 -7.21 11.53
CA THR A 43 -2.29 -7.40 10.22
C THR A 43 -1.34 -7.45 9.04
N ASN A 44 -0.06 -7.11 9.23
CA ASN A 44 0.92 -6.89 8.15
C ASN A 44 0.41 -5.93 7.06
N ALA A 45 -0.51 -5.03 7.42
CA ALA A 45 -1.13 -4.08 6.53
C ALA A 45 -1.21 -2.70 7.20
N ILE A 46 -1.22 -1.64 6.40
CA ILE A 46 -1.39 -0.28 6.92
C ILE A 46 -2.90 -0.05 7.13
N PRO A 47 -3.38 0.15 8.37
CA PRO A 47 -4.81 0.30 8.69
C PRO A 47 -5.30 1.72 8.40
N LEU A 48 -4.93 2.26 7.25
CA LEU A 48 -5.40 3.54 6.75
C LEU A 48 -6.22 3.26 5.50
N SER A 49 -7.44 3.78 5.48
CA SER A 49 -8.22 3.87 4.25
C SER A 49 -7.53 4.86 3.32
N PHE A 50 -6.89 4.36 2.26
CA PHE A 50 -6.33 5.20 1.20
C PHE A 50 -7.42 5.74 0.26
N ASP A 51 -8.69 5.54 0.59
CA ASP A 51 -9.89 5.85 -0.21
C ASP A 51 -10.01 7.32 -0.66
N TYR A 52 -9.26 8.25 -0.04
CA TYR A 52 -9.16 9.64 -0.51
C TYR A 52 -8.43 9.75 -1.87
N GLN A 53 -7.62 8.74 -2.19
CA GLN A 53 -7.11 8.50 -3.52
C GLN A 53 -7.69 7.15 -3.92
N GLN A 54 -8.79 7.15 -4.68
CA GLN A 54 -9.00 6.02 -5.60
C GLN A 54 -7.64 5.72 -6.20
N PRO A 55 -7.14 4.47 -6.15
CA PRO A 55 -5.84 4.16 -6.69
C PRO A 55 -5.87 4.68 -8.12
N LYS A 56 -5.16 5.80 -8.36
CA LYS A 56 -4.92 6.28 -9.70
C LYS A 56 -4.00 5.21 -10.23
N LEU A 57 -4.60 4.18 -10.83
CA LEU A 57 -3.93 3.14 -11.58
C LEU A 57 -2.81 3.87 -12.32
N ASN A 58 -1.57 3.46 -12.06
CA ASN A 58 -0.44 4.15 -12.65
C ASN A 58 -0.62 4.08 -14.19
N ALA A 59 -0.03 5.02 -14.92
CA ALA A 59 -0.26 5.11 -16.37
C ALA A 59 0.03 3.78 -17.09
N GLN A 60 0.96 2.98 -16.56
CA GLN A 60 1.28 1.64 -17.06
C GLN A 60 0.13 0.65 -16.84
N THR A 61 -0.50 0.61 -15.66
CA THR A 61 -1.65 -0.27 -15.38
C THR A 61 -2.86 0.13 -16.21
N LEU A 62 -3.12 1.43 -16.39
CA LEU A 62 -4.20 1.90 -17.27
C LEU A 62 -3.96 1.51 -18.74
N ALA A 63 -2.72 1.64 -19.22
CA ALA A 63 -2.34 1.23 -20.56
C ALA A 63 -2.47 -0.28 -20.78
N ALA A 64 -1.98 -1.09 -19.83
CA ALA A 64 -2.11 -2.55 -19.88
C ALA A 64 -3.58 -3.01 -19.88
N ILE A 65 -4.43 -2.39 -19.06
CA ILE A 65 -5.87 -2.68 -19.06
C ILE A 65 -6.50 -2.30 -20.41
N ALA A 66 -6.14 -1.15 -20.97
CA ALA A 66 -6.63 -0.71 -22.28
C ALA A 66 -6.16 -1.63 -23.42
N GLU A 67 -4.93 -2.13 -23.37
CA GLU A 67 -4.34 -3.05 -24.34
C GLU A 67 -5.09 -4.38 -24.36
N VAL A 68 -5.29 -4.99 -23.19
CA VAL A 68 -6.08 -6.22 -23.05
C VAL A 68 -7.53 -6.00 -23.50
N ALA A 69 -8.16 -4.88 -23.12
CA ALA A 69 -9.53 -4.55 -23.53
C ALA A 69 -9.67 -4.30 -25.04
N SER A 70 -8.62 -3.80 -25.70
CA SER A 70 -8.57 -3.59 -27.15
C SER A 70 -8.35 -4.89 -27.95
N GLY A 71 -8.24 -6.04 -27.27
CA GLY A 71 -8.04 -7.34 -27.90
C GLY A 71 -6.59 -7.62 -28.32
N LYS A 72 -5.62 -6.83 -27.83
CA LYS A 72 -4.19 -7.06 -28.03
C LYS A 72 -3.55 -7.93 -26.95
N GLY A 73 -4.30 -8.34 -25.93
CA GLY A 73 -3.82 -9.29 -24.93
C GLY A 73 -3.58 -10.66 -25.58
N THR A 74 -2.40 -11.24 -25.35
CA THR A 74 -2.09 -12.61 -25.73
C THR A 74 -3.00 -13.56 -24.95
N LYS A 75 -3.60 -14.53 -25.67
CA LYS A 75 -4.38 -15.61 -25.07
C LYS A 75 -3.58 -16.88 -25.25
N TYR A 76 -3.42 -17.62 -24.17
CA TYR A 76 -2.75 -18.91 -24.16
C TYR A 76 -3.80 -20.00 -23.92
N ASP A 77 -3.70 -21.08 -24.67
CA ASP A 77 -4.64 -22.20 -24.57
C ASP A 77 -4.31 -23.13 -23.39
N SER A 78 -3.11 -22.99 -22.80
CA SER A 78 -2.62 -23.75 -21.66
C SER A 78 -1.74 -22.90 -20.74
N PHE A 79 -1.71 -23.24 -19.45
CA PHE A 79 -0.78 -22.66 -18.48
C PHE A 79 0.69 -22.93 -18.85
N GLY A 80 0.99 -24.04 -19.52
CA GLY A 80 2.33 -24.36 -20.01
C GLY A 80 2.81 -23.37 -21.06
N ASP A 81 1.97 -23.08 -22.06
CA ASP A 81 2.32 -22.15 -23.15
C ASP A 81 2.60 -20.72 -22.64
N LEU A 82 1.89 -20.29 -21.59
CA LEU A 82 2.13 -19.01 -20.93
C LEU A 82 3.51 -18.98 -20.25
N MET A 83 3.87 -20.05 -19.53
CA MET A 83 5.16 -20.14 -18.83
C MET A 83 6.34 -20.26 -19.79
N ASP A 84 6.19 -21.01 -20.88
CA ASP A 84 7.22 -21.16 -21.90
C ASP A 84 7.58 -19.81 -22.57
N GLU A 85 6.59 -18.94 -22.81
CA GLU A 85 6.84 -17.59 -23.34
C GLU A 85 7.48 -16.66 -22.30
N LEU A 86 7.00 -16.71 -21.04
CA LEU A 86 7.55 -15.91 -19.95
C LEU A 86 9.01 -16.28 -19.61
N GLU A 87 9.35 -17.57 -19.69
CA GLU A 87 10.72 -18.05 -19.52
C GLU A 87 11.60 -17.73 -20.75
N GLY A 88 11.04 -17.73 -21.96
CA GLY A 88 11.75 -17.32 -23.18
C GLY A 88 12.09 -15.83 -23.24
N GLU A 89 11.22 -14.96 -22.70
CA GLU A 89 11.43 -13.50 -22.68
C GLU A 89 12.39 -13.07 -21.55
N ALA A 90 12.52 -13.87 -20.49
CA ALA A 90 13.47 -13.63 -19.39
C ALA A 90 14.95 -13.76 -19.82
N ASP A 91 15.23 -14.44 -20.94
CA ASP A 91 16.59 -14.63 -21.48
C ASP A 91 17.04 -13.50 -22.42
N GLU A 92 16.14 -12.57 -22.79
CA GLU A 92 16.45 -11.44 -23.70
C GLU A 92 16.69 -10.09 -22.99
N ILE A 93 16.54 -10.05 -21.65
CA ILE A 93 16.84 -8.89 -20.82
C ILE A 93 18.22 -9.05 -20.16
N HIS A 94 19.28 -8.90 -20.95
CA HIS A 94 20.64 -8.78 -20.45
C HIS A 94 21.43 -7.60 -21.04
#